data_AF-A0A553WAG5-F1
#
_entry.id   AF-A0A553WAG5-F1
#
_cell.length_a   1.000
_cell.length_b   1.000
_cell.length_c   1.000
_cell.angle_alpha   90.00
_cell.angle_beta   90.00
_cell.angle_gamma   90.00
#
_symmetry.space_group_name_H-M   'P 1'
#
loop_
_entity.id
_entity.type
_entity.pdbx_description
1 polymer ?
#
loop_
_entity_poly.entity_id
_entity_poly.type
_entity_poly.pdbx_seq_one_letter_code
_entity_poly.pdbx_strand_id
1 'polypeptide(L)'
;MTEAISGPSSVSKRIEWSIIAVALTIDLTTIFLPRADKALPLREDLRNIHMFLGTILFILVASRLIRWIRGDLPQTPQGISTGAAIWGMVLLASVYMLQIANPIVGFVTAWAQSDLPLQAGGHGDILHRATWLFSGYMHSAIAFGITLLKVAVVLTMPWLLFRHGKGALSGLPAGLGFWGLASMSSTVFAFSTFKSYENGPTAVGIFWLLCFAIWGLARLFRRNRATANDTPELAKGWKRGLAVATAGAIAAFGLYGPYAMFRVSPFEKPVNVAAAAGVTSHAAPAKTEIVQPETDFERQVRAETFKWCTFCHSMKKGGAHMAGPNLYGIYGQTIATVPNFPYGDALVARGKRGEKWDDAALDALLADPDKFAPGTTMVISSGNITDPARRKAIINILKRETGAAAQ
;
A
#
# COMPACT_ATOMS: atom_id res chain seq x y z
N MET A 1 -15.73 44.29 18.30
CA MET A 1 -16.59 43.35 17.57
C MET A 1 -15.81 42.05 17.37
N THR A 2 -16.01 41.08 18.25
CA THR A 2 -15.52 39.71 18.07
C THR A 2 -16.46 39.03 17.09
N GLU A 3 -16.11 39.00 15.81
CA GLU A 3 -16.78 38.11 14.86
C GLU A 3 -16.69 36.69 15.45
N ALA A 4 -17.85 36.13 15.82
CA ALA A 4 -17.93 34.73 16.16
C ALA A 4 -17.44 33.97 14.93
N ILE A 5 -16.29 33.28 15.05
CA ILE A 5 -15.79 32.37 14.01
C ILE A 5 -16.91 31.34 13.81
N SER A 6 -17.70 31.53 12.76
CA SER A 6 -18.81 30.65 12.44
C SER A 6 -18.19 29.28 12.11
N GLY A 7 -18.74 28.22 12.71
CA GLY A 7 -18.30 26.86 12.41
C GLY A 7 -18.46 26.55 10.91
N PRO A 8 -17.89 25.43 10.43
CA PRO A 8 -17.89 25.13 9.01
C PRO A 8 -19.32 25.14 8.45
N SER A 9 -19.45 25.67 7.23
CA SER A 9 -20.74 25.70 6.53
C SER A 9 -21.33 24.29 6.41
N SER A 10 -22.66 24.19 6.25
CA SER A 10 -23.34 22.91 6.04
C SER A 10 -22.80 22.16 4.82
N VAL A 11 -22.36 22.89 3.79
CA VAL A 11 -21.70 22.34 2.60
C VAL A 11 -20.34 21.73 2.96
N SER A 12 -19.48 22.44 3.68
CA SER A 12 -18.18 21.90 4.08
C SER A 12 -18.30 20.67 4.97
N LYS A 13 -19.26 20.66 5.91
CA LYS A 13 -19.55 19.46 6.72
C LYS A 13 -19.93 18.26 5.86
N ARG A 14 -20.79 18.44 4.86
CA ARG A 14 -21.16 17.36 3.92
C ARG A 14 -19.93 16.86 3.15
N ILE A 15 -19.12 17.77 2.60
CA ILE A 15 -17.89 17.41 1.89
C ILE A 15 -16.94 16.62 2.80
N GLU A 16 -16.73 17.05 4.05
CA GLU A 16 -15.87 16.36 5.02
C GLU A 16 -16.30 14.91 5.26
N TRP A 17 -17.60 14.68 5.50
CA TRP A 17 -18.11 13.31 5.67
C TRP A 17 -18.07 12.50 4.38
N SER A 18 -18.28 13.11 3.21
CA SER A 18 -18.11 12.44 1.92
C SER A 18 -16.65 12.02 1.68
N ILE A 19 -15.67 12.86 2.04
CA ILE A 19 -14.24 12.50 1.97
C ILE A 19 -13.98 11.25 2.82
N ILE A 20 -14.49 11.22 4.05
CA ILE A 20 -14.31 10.08 4.95
C ILE A 20 -14.95 8.82 4.38
N ALA A 21 -16.20 8.91 3.91
CA ALA A 21 -16.90 7.77 3.32
C ALA A 21 -16.13 7.19 2.12
N VAL A 22 -15.72 8.05 1.18
CA VAL A 22 -14.95 7.65 -0.01
C VAL A 22 -13.60 7.08 0.38
N ALA A 23 -12.88 7.68 1.32
CA ALA A 23 -11.59 7.18 1.79
C ALA A 23 -11.71 5.79 2.44
N LEU A 24 -12.76 5.54 3.23
CA LEU A 24 -13.01 4.22 3.82
C LEU A 24 -13.39 3.19 2.76
N THR A 25 -14.17 3.57 1.73
CA THR A 25 -14.43 2.68 0.59
C THR A 25 -13.15 2.37 -0.18
N ILE A 26 -12.26 3.35 -0.37
CA ILE A 26 -10.94 3.13 -0.96
C ILE A 26 -10.14 2.13 -0.12
N ASP A 27 -10.09 2.28 1.21
CA ASP A 27 -9.40 1.31 2.08
C ASP A 27 -9.92 -0.12 1.84
N LEU A 28 -11.24 -0.31 1.72
CA LEU A 28 -11.82 -1.62 1.38
C LEU A 28 -11.35 -2.12 0.01
N THR A 29 -11.41 -1.29 -1.04
CA THR A 29 -10.91 -1.69 -2.36
C THR A 29 -9.44 -2.09 -2.32
N THR A 30 -8.60 -1.42 -1.52
CA THR A 30 -7.17 -1.77 -1.38
C THR A 30 -6.92 -3.06 -0.61
N ILE A 31 -7.88 -3.52 0.20
CA ILE A 31 -7.83 -4.85 0.83
C ILE A 31 -8.18 -5.92 -0.20
N PHE A 32 -9.27 -5.74 -0.94
CA PHE A 32 -9.80 -6.77 -1.84
C PHE A 32 -9.05 -6.87 -3.16
N LEU A 33 -8.68 -5.75 -3.79
CA LEU A 33 -8.05 -5.72 -5.11
C LEU A 33 -6.77 -6.57 -5.19
N PRO A 34 -5.81 -6.50 -4.24
CA PRO A 34 -4.62 -7.34 -4.29
C PRO A 34 -4.91 -8.83 -4.10
N ARG A 35 -6.04 -9.16 -3.45
CA ARG A 35 -6.46 -10.52 -3.10
C ARG A 35 -7.39 -11.15 -4.14
N ALA A 36 -7.95 -10.35 -5.05
CA ALA A 36 -8.76 -10.83 -6.16
C ALA A 36 -7.87 -11.54 -7.19
N ASP A 37 -8.36 -12.68 -7.68
CA ASP A 37 -7.70 -13.43 -8.74
C ASP A 37 -7.50 -12.57 -10.00
N LYS A 38 -6.28 -12.56 -10.55
CA LYS A 38 -5.95 -11.82 -11.78
C LYS A 38 -6.66 -12.34 -13.03
N ALA A 39 -7.15 -13.58 -13.01
CA ALA A 39 -7.88 -14.15 -14.13
C ALA A 39 -9.36 -13.72 -14.14
N LEU A 40 -9.91 -13.28 -13.01
CA LEU A 40 -11.33 -12.94 -12.90
C LEU A 40 -11.61 -11.48 -13.30
N PRO A 41 -12.71 -11.20 -14.04
CA PRO A 41 -13.14 -9.84 -14.38
C PRO A 41 -13.29 -8.93 -13.16
N LEU A 42 -13.68 -9.50 -12.02
CA LEU A 42 -13.82 -8.81 -10.73
C LEU A 42 -12.59 -7.98 -10.36
N ARG A 43 -11.37 -8.44 -10.68
CA ARG A 43 -10.16 -7.66 -10.37
C ARG A 43 -10.09 -6.37 -11.17
N GLU A 44 -10.49 -6.43 -12.44
CA GLU A 44 -10.54 -5.27 -13.33
C GLU A 44 -11.59 -4.28 -12.83
N ASP A 45 -12.77 -4.78 -12.44
CA ASP A 45 -13.85 -3.98 -11.86
C ASP A 45 -13.39 -3.29 -10.56
N LEU A 46 -12.76 -4.03 -9.63
CA LEU A 46 -12.21 -3.47 -8.41
C LEU A 46 -11.16 -2.39 -8.69
N ARG A 47 -10.33 -2.56 -9.72
CA ARG A 47 -9.34 -1.56 -10.14
C ARG A 47 -10.03 -0.31 -10.69
N ASN A 48 -11.03 -0.47 -11.55
CA ASN A 48 -11.80 0.64 -12.11
C ASN A 48 -12.55 1.42 -11.03
N ILE A 49 -13.17 0.70 -10.09
CA ILE A 49 -13.80 1.29 -8.91
C ILE A 49 -12.78 2.07 -8.07
N HIS A 50 -11.59 1.51 -7.83
CA HIS A 50 -10.53 2.19 -7.09
C HIS A 50 -10.10 3.51 -7.77
N MET A 51 -9.91 3.51 -9.09
CA MET A 51 -9.57 4.72 -9.86
C MET A 51 -10.69 5.77 -9.83
N PHE A 52 -11.94 5.32 -9.97
CA PHE A 52 -13.12 6.19 -9.89
C PHE A 52 -13.24 6.85 -8.52
N LEU A 53 -13.13 6.07 -7.44
CA LEU A 53 -13.16 6.58 -6.07
C LEU A 53 -11.99 7.53 -5.80
N GLY A 54 -10.79 7.24 -6.32
CA GLY A 54 -9.64 8.15 -6.23
C GLY A 54 -9.89 9.50 -6.88
N THR A 55 -10.57 9.51 -8.04
CA THR A 55 -10.99 10.74 -8.73
C THR A 55 -11.99 11.53 -7.92
N ILE A 56 -13.00 10.87 -7.33
CA ILE A 56 -13.97 11.50 -6.43
C ILE A 56 -13.25 12.09 -5.20
N LEU A 57 -12.34 11.33 -4.59
CA LEU A 57 -11.58 11.79 -3.43
C LEU A 57 -10.78 13.06 -3.75
N PHE A 58 -10.10 13.09 -4.90
CA PHE A 58 -9.38 14.28 -5.37
C PHE A 58 -10.30 15.50 -5.45
N ILE A 59 -11.45 15.37 -6.12
CA ILE A 59 -12.41 16.48 -6.29
C ILE A 59 -12.91 16.97 -4.93
N LEU A 60 -13.27 16.06 -4.02
CA LEU A 60 -13.79 16.41 -2.71
C LEU A 60 -12.73 17.10 -1.84
N VAL A 61 -11.50 16.56 -1.78
CA VAL A 61 -10.41 17.15 -1.00
C VAL A 61 -9.98 18.49 -1.59
N ALA A 62 -9.85 18.61 -2.91
CA ALA A 62 -9.56 19.88 -3.58
C ALA A 62 -10.64 20.93 -3.27
N SER A 63 -11.92 20.55 -3.39
CA SER A 63 -13.04 21.41 -3.04
C SER A 63 -12.98 21.84 -1.57
N ARG A 64 -12.67 20.91 -0.66
CA ARG A 64 -12.56 21.21 0.77
C ARG A 64 -11.41 22.17 1.08
N LEU A 65 -10.25 21.98 0.45
CA LEU A 65 -9.07 22.84 0.59
C LEU A 65 -9.31 24.23 0.02
N ILE A 66 -9.96 24.35 -1.14
CA ILE A 66 -10.34 25.65 -1.73
C ILE A 66 -11.26 26.41 -0.76
N ARG A 67 -12.26 25.73 -0.19
CA ARG A 67 -13.17 26.34 0.80
C ARG A 67 -12.44 26.75 2.07
N TRP A 68 -11.48 25.93 2.53
CA TRP A 68 -10.62 26.26 3.67
C TRP A 68 -9.83 27.54 3.40
N ILE A 69 -9.15 27.64 2.26
CA ILE A 69 -8.38 28.84 1.86
C ILE A 69 -9.28 30.08 1.78
N ARG A 70 -10.55 29.91 1.42
CA ARG A 70 -11.57 30.98 1.37
C ARG A 70 -12.21 31.31 2.73
N GLY A 71 -11.71 30.75 3.83
CA GLY A 71 -12.16 31.08 5.19
C GLY A 71 -13.22 30.16 5.80
N ASP A 72 -13.68 29.12 5.09
CA ASP A 72 -14.59 28.10 5.63
C ASP A 72 -13.79 27.03 6.39
N LEU A 73 -13.32 27.42 7.58
CA LEU A 73 -12.37 26.65 8.39
C LEU A 73 -13.02 25.37 8.96
N PRO A 74 -12.25 24.27 9.10
CA PRO A 74 -12.70 23.09 9.83
C PRO A 74 -13.10 23.40 11.27
N GLN A 75 -14.07 22.65 11.80
CA GLN A 75 -14.50 22.83 13.18
C GLN A 75 -13.36 22.50 14.14
N THR A 76 -12.92 23.50 14.91
CA THR A 76 -11.91 23.30 15.94
C THR A 76 -12.54 22.78 17.23
N PRO A 77 -11.96 21.75 17.87
CA PRO A 77 -12.47 21.23 19.14
C PRO A 77 -12.42 22.25 20.26
N GLN A 78 -13.45 22.26 21.11
CA GLN A 78 -13.56 23.16 22.26
C GLN A 78 -13.16 22.46 23.56
N GLY A 79 -12.61 23.22 24.52
CA GLY A 79 -12.19 22.69 25.83
C GLY A 79 -10.90 21.87 25.79
N ILE A 80 -9.99 22.21 24.88
CA ILE A 80 -8.62 21.70 24.79
C ILE A 80 -7.65 22.89 24.71
N SER A 81 -6.35 22.68 24.96
CA SER A 81 -5.36 23.76 24.83
C SER A 81 -5.18 24.18 23.36
N THR A 82 -4.74 25.42 23.12
CA THR A 82 -4.45 25.92 21.77
C THR A 82 -3.43 25.05 21.03
N GLY A 83 -2.43 24.53 21.74
CA GLY A 83 -1.45 23.59 21.17
C GLY A 83 -2.08 22.29 20.70
N ALA A 84 -3.00 21.72 21.49
CA ALA A 84 -3.74 20.51 21.12
C ALA A 84 -4.64 20.74 19.90
N ALA A 85 -5.30 21.89 19.83
CA ALA A 85 -6.12 22.28 18.69
C ALA A 85 -5.29 22.44 17.41
N ILE A 86 -4.15 23.14 17.49
CA ILE A 86 -3.21 23.28 16.36
C ILE A 86 -2.71 21.90 15.89
N TRP A 87 -2.35 21.02 16.82
CA TRP A 87 -1.91 19.66 16.48
C TRP A 87 -2.98 18.88 15.71
N GLY A 88 -4.24 18.92 16.16
CA GLY A 88 -5.35 18.30 15.45
C GLY A 88 -5.53 18.86 14.03
N MET A 89 -5.36 20.18 13.85
CA MET A 89 -5.42 20.83 12.54
C MET A 89 -4.24 20.46 11.64
N VAL A 90 -3.03 20.31 12.19
CA VAL A 90 -1.85 19.83 11.45
C VAL A 90 -2.06 18.41 10.96
N LEU A 91 -2.60 17.51 11.79
CA LEU A 91 -2.95 16.16 11.38
C LEU A 91 -3.98 16.17 10.25
N LEU A 92 -5.06 16.95 10.38
CA LEU A 92 -6.09 17.07 9.34
C LEU A 92 -5.49 17.58 8.02
N ALA A 93 -4.69 18.65 8.07
CA ALA A 93 -4.05 19.22 6.89
C ALA A 93 -3.12 18.20 6.23
N SER A 94 -2.32 17.46 7.01
CA SER A 94 -1.42 16.43 6.51
C SER A 94 -2.17 15.30 5.82
N VAL A 95 -3.30 14.87 6.39
CA VAL A 95 -4.19 13.86 5.76
C VAL A 95 -4.70 14.37 4.42
N TYR A 96 -5.20 15.60 4.34
CA TYR A 96 -5.67 16.17 3.08
C TYR A 96 -4.56 16.34 2.05
N MET A 97 -3.36 16.77 2.45
CA MET A 97 -2.23 16.91 1.52
C MET A 97 -1.83 15.56 0.91
N LEU A 98 -1.80 14.49 1.69
CA LEU A 98 -1.50 13.17 1.14
C LEU A 98 -2.69 12.60 0.34
N GLN A 99 -3.93 12.83 0.79
CA GLN A 99 -5.13 12.37 0.07
C GLN A 99 -5.39 13.09 -1.26
N ILE A 100 -4.92 14.34 -1.43
CA ILE A 100 -4.97 15.01 -2.73
C ILE A 100 -3.80 14.62 -3.63
N ALA A 101 -2.61 14.41 -3.07
CA ALA A 101 -1.44 14.00 -3.84
C ALA A 101 -1.57 12.56 -4.37
N ASN A 102 -2.13 11.64 -3.57
CA ASN A 102 -2.14 10.23 -3.93
C ASN A 102 -2.91 9.92 -5.23
N PRO A 103 -4.12 10.46 -5.47
CA PRO A 103 -4.84 10.25 -6.74
C PRO A 103 -4.13 10.85 -7.95
N ILE A 104 -3.40 11.96 -7.79
CA ILE A 104 -2.61 12.56 -8.89
C ILE A 104 -1.53 11.58 -9.35
N VAL A 105 -0.76 11.02 -8.40
CA VAL A 105 0.27 10.03 -8.72
C VAL A 105 -0.36 8.71 -9.22
N GLY A 106 -1.53 8.35 -8.70
CA GLY A 106 -2.30 7.20 -9.17
C GLY A 106 -2.74 7.34 -10.63
N PHE A 107 -3.18 8.53 -11.03
CA PHE A 107 -3.51 8.84 -12.43
C PHE A 107 -2.30 8.69 -13.34
N VAL A 108 -1.14 9.23 -12.96
CA VAL A 108 0.11 9.07 -13.73
C VAL A 108 0.48 7.59 -13.88
N THR A 109 0.28 6.80 -12.83
CA THR A 109 0.55 5.35 -12.85
C THR A 109 -0.40 4.61 -13.81
N ALA A 110 -1.70 4.92 -13.75
CA ALA A 110 -2.68 4.31 -14.65
C ALA A 110 -2.44 4.70 -16.11
N TRP A 111 -2.06 5.97 -16.34
CA TRP A 111 -1.67 6.47 -17.66
C TRP A 111 -0.42 5.76 -18.20
N ALA A 112 0.63 5.61 -17.39
CA ALA A 112 1.85 4.91 -17.79
C ALA A 112 1.65 3.38 -17.97
N GLN A 113 0.61 2.81 -17.36
CA GLN A 113 0.26 1.40 -17.50
C GLN A 113 -0.57 1.11 -18.77
N SER A 114 -1.29 2.10 -19.29
CA SER A 114 -2.21 1.91 -20.41
C SER A 114 -1.61 2.49 -21.69
N ASP A 115 -1.73 1.75 -22.79
CA ASP A 115 -1.47 2.25 -24.15
C ASP A 115 -2.54 3.27 -24.59
N LEU A 116 -2.97 4.19 -23.69
CA LEU A 116 -3.96 5.21 -24.00
C LEU A 116 -3.44 6.08 -25.16
N PRO A 117 -4.31 6.44 -26.13
CA PRO A 117 -3.94 7.11 -27.38
C PRO A 117 -3.71 8.62 -27.19
N LEU A 118 -2.91 8.99 -26.20
CA LEU A 118 -2.38 10.34 -25.98
C LEU A 118 -0.86 10.33 -26.18
N GLN A 119 -0.36 9.50 -27.10
CA GLN A 119 1.05 9.42 -27.47
C GLN A 119 1.35 10.42 -28.59
N ALA A 120 1.80 11.61 -28.20
CA ALA A 120 2.57 12.46 -29.11
C ALA A 120 4.05 12.01 -29.05
N GLY A 121 4.48 11.20 -30.01
CA GLY A 121 5.91 10.94 -30.28
C GLY A 121 6.42 9.55 -29.90
N GLY A 122 6.93 8.82 -30.89
CA GLY A 122 7.37 7.42 -30.80
C GLY A 122 8.72 7.21 -30.09
N HIS A 123 8.79 7.44 -28.78
CA HIS A 123 9.90 7.03 -27.91
C HIS A 123 9.39 6.10 -26.76
N GLY A 124 8.43 5.22 -27.09
CA GLY A 124 7.34 4.79 -26.21
C GLY A 124 7.62 3.82 -25.05
N ASP A 125 8.53 2.84 -25.15
CA ASP A 125 8.50 1.70 -24.20
C ASP A 125 9.27 1.91 -22.89
N ILE A 126 10.48 2.47 -22.94
CA ILE A 126 11.35 2.60 -21.75
C ILE A 126 10.88 3.72 -20.84
N LEU A 127 10.46 4.85 -21.42
CA LEU A 127 9.93 5.98 -20.65
C LEU A 127 8.65 5.59 -19.93
N HIS A 128 7.81 4.73 -20.52
CA HIS A 128 6.59 4.21 -19.89
C HIS A 128 6.88 3.31 -18.71
N ARG A 129 7.78 2.32 -18.83
CA ARG A 129 8.10 1.43 -17.70
C ARG A 129 8.75 2.17 -16.54
N ALA A 130 9.72 3.05 -16.83
CA ALA A 130 10.37 3.86 -15.79
C ALA A 130 9.37 4.79 -15.10
N THR A 131 8.46 5.43 -15.87
CA THR A 131 7.39 6.26 -15.31
C THR A 131 6.44 5.44 -14.45
N TRP A 132 5.98 4.29 -14.93
CA TRP A 132 5.10 3.38 -14.20
C TRP A 132 5.73 2.88 -12.89
N LEU A 133 7.02 2.51 -12.91
CA LEU A 133 7.74 2.08 -11.72
C LEU A 133 7.85 3.22 -10.70
N PHE A 134 8.30 4.39 -11.15
CA PHE A 134 8.48 5.55 -10.27
C PHE A 134 7.15 6.01 -9.68
N SER A 135 6.14 6.22 -10.52
CA SER A 135 4.83 6.71 -10.07
C SER A 135 4.11 5.66 -9.22
N GLY A 136 4.16 4.39 -9.59
CA GLY A 136 3.57 3.30 -8.81
C GLY A 136 4.22 3.16 -7.43
N TYR A 137 5.55 3.34 -7.36
CA TYR A 137 6.27 3.41 -6.09
C TYR A 137 5.80 4.61 -5.26
N MET A 138 5.73 5.81 -5.85
CA MET A 138 5.32 7.02 -5.14
C MET A 138 3.86 6.97 -4.66
N HIS A 139 2.96 6.37 -5.45
CA HIS A 139 1.57 6.13 -5.03
C HIS A 139 1.52 5.23 -3.78
N SER A 140 2.31 4.16 -3.79
CA SER A 140 2.47 3.30 -2.61
C SER A 140 3.08 4.07 -1.44
N ALA A 141 4.14 4.85 -1.68
CA ALA A 141 4.85 5.60 -0.66
C ALA A 141 3.94 6.60 0.07
N ILE A 142 3.09 7.31 -0.67
CA ILE A 142 2.10 8.21 -0.10
C ILE A 142 1.08 7.42 0.73
N ALA A 143 0.61 6.26 0.24
CA ALA A 143 -0.30 5.39 1.00
C ALA A 143 0.31 4.87 2.33
N PHE A 144 1.62 4.55 2.36
CA PHE A 144 2.35 4.26 3.60
C PHE A 144 2.44 5.49 4.52
N GLY A 145 2.67 6.68 3.96
CA GLY A 145 2.62 7.94 4.72
C GLY A 145 1.26 8.18 5.36
N ILE A 146 0.17 7.92 4.63
CA ILE A 146 -1.20 7.98 5.17
C ILE A 146 -1.38 6.96 6.30
N THR A 147 -0.84 5.74 6.17
CA THR A 147 -0.87 4.73 7.23
C THR A 147 -0.22 5.24 8.52
N LEU A 148 0.92 5.93 8.44
CA LEU A 148 1.53 6.52 9.64
C LEU A 148 0.69 7.66 10.22
N LEU A 149 0.02 8.45 9.38
CA LEU A 149 -0.93 9.47 9.85
C LEU A 149 -2.13 8.83 10.57
N LYS A 150 -2.64 7.68 10.13
CA LYS A 150 -3.68 6.92 10.85
C LYS A 150 -3.20 6.57 12.26
N VAL A 151 -1.97 6.05 12.38
CA VAL A 151 -1.35 5.74 13.68
C VAL A 151 -1.22 6.99 14.54
N ALA A 152 -0.70 8.10 13.98
CA ALA A 152 -0.55 9.36 14.71
C ALA A 152 -1.90 9.89 15.23
N VAL A 153 -2.96 9.83 14.40
CA VAL A 153 -4.32 10.20 14.79
C VAL A 153 -4.83 9.31 15.93
N VAL A 154 -4.69 7.98 15.82
CA VAL A 154 -5.14 7.04 16.86
C VAL A 154 -4.37 7.24 18.17
N LEU A 155 -3.04 7.42 18.13
CA LEU A 155 -2.22 7.66 19.32
C LEU A 155 -2.46 9.04 19.95
N THR A 156 -2.93 10.01 19.17
CA THR A 156 -3.31 11.32 19.69
C THR A 156 -4.57 11.24 20.57
N MET A 157 -5.47 10.27 20.32
CA MET A 157 -6.74 10.17 21.06
C MET A 157 -6.55 9.84 22.54
N PRO A 158 -5.75 8.83 22.95
CA PRO A 158 -5.44 8.62 24.37
C PRO A 158 -4.84 9.86 25.01
N TRP A 159 -3.89 10.53 24.34
CA TRP A 159 -3.27 11.75 24.88
C TRP A 159 -4.31 12.85 25.15
N LEU A 160 -5.19 13.14 24.18
CA LEU A 160 -6.29 14.10 24.33
C LEU A 160 -7.26 13.68 25.43
N LEU A 161 -7.54 12.38 25.53
CA LEU A 161 -8.46 11.83 26.50
C LEU A 161 -7.91 11.96 27.91
N PHE A 162 -6.67 11.56 28.17
CA PHE A 162 -6.05 11.68 29.49
C PHE A 162 -5.80 13.15 29.87
N ARG A 163 -5.31 13.98 28.95
CA ARG A 163 -4.92 15.38 29.25
C ARG A 163 -6.11 16.34 29.29
N HIS A 164 -7.04 16.23 28.33
CA HIS A 164 -8.15 17.17 28.18
C HIS A 164 -9.54 16.57 28.37
N GLY A 165 -9.68 15.24 28.47
CA GLY A 165 -10.97 14.60 28.72
C GLY A 165 -11.85 14.57 27.49
N LYS A 166 -11.24 14.77 26.33
CA LYS A 166 -11.89 14.78 25.03
C LYS A 166 -11.49 13.51 24.30
N GLY A 167 -12.50 12.77 23.84
CA GLY A 167 -12.31 11.49 23.15
C GLY A 167 -12.11 11.66 21.65
N ALA A 168 -12.08 10.54 20.93
CA ALA A 168 -11.85 10.49 19.48
C ALA A 168 -12.75 11.41 18.67
N LEU A 169 -14.01 11.59 19.08
CA LEU A 169 -15.00 12.41 18.35
C LEU A 169 -15.07 13.87 18.81
N SER A 170 -14.44 14.22 19.94
CA SER A 170 -14.58 15.54 20.56
C SER A 170 -13.28 16.29 20.81
N GLY A 171 -12.13 15.63 20.65
CA GLY A 171 -10.80 16.23 20.83
C GLY A 171 -10.04 16.52 19.53
N LEU A 172 -10.55 16.05 18.39
CA LEU A 172 -9.98 16.26 17.05
C LEU A 172 -10.99 16.97 16.15
N PRO A 173 -10.55 17.62 15.06
CA PRO A 173 -11.46 18.19 14.07
C PRO A 173 -12.54 17.20 13.63
N ALA A 174 -13.73 17.71 13.32
CA ALA A 174 -14.91 16.91 13.02
C ALA A 174 -14.60 15.79 12.01
N GLY A 175 -14.96 14.56 12.36
CA GLY A 175 -14.76 13.38 11.52
C GLY A 175 -13.34 12.78 11.52
N LEU A 176 -12.28 13.55 11.80
CA LEU A 176 -10.89 13.05 11.74
C LEU A 176 -10.66 11.85 12.66
N GLY A 177 -11.16 11.91 13.89
CA GLY A 177 -10.96 10.81 14.82
C GLY A 177 -11.76 9.55 14.47
N PHE A 178 -12.96 9.70 13.93
CA PHE A 178 -13.73 8.58 13.39
C PHE A 178 -12.99 7.94 12.21
N TRP A 179 -12.55 8.75 11.25
CA TRP A 179 -11.74 8.29 10.13
C TRP A 179 -10.50 7.55 10.61
N GLY A 180 -9.76 8.10 11.58
CA GLY A 180 -8.57 7.46 12.14
C GLY A 180 -8.84 6.05 12.67
N LEU A 181 -9.88 5.86 13.49
CA LEU A 181 -10.24 4.55 14.05
C LEU A 181 -10.75 3.58 12.99
N ALA A 182 -11.68 4.02 12.13
CA ALA A 182 -12.27 3.18 11.10
C ALA A 182 -11.23 2.77 10.04
N SER A 183 -10.43 3.72 9.56
CA SER A 183 -9.38 3.48 8.56
C SER A 183 -8.21 2.67 9.13
N MET A 184 -7.89 2.82 10.43
CA MET A 184 -6.91 1.97 11.11
C MET A 184 -7.42 0.53 11.24
N SER A 185 -8.72 0.31 11.42
CA SER A 185 -9.29 -1.05 11.43
C SER A 185 -9.03 -1.78 10.11
N SER A 186 -9.21 -1.10 8.97
CA SER A 186 -8.85 -1.63 7.65
C SER A 186 -7.37 -1.95 7.54
N THR A 187 -6.50 -1.11 8.12
CA THR A 187 -5.05 -1.32 8.13
C THR A 187 -4.68 -2.55 8.96
N VAL A 188 -5.20 -2.66 10.20
CA VAL A 188 -5.01 -3.84 11.07
C VAL A 188 -5.45 -5.11 10.37
N PHE A 189 -6.63 -5.09 9.71
CA PHE A 189 -7.12 -6.20 8.92
C PHE A 189 -6.19 -6.56 7.75
N ALA A 190 -5.74 -5.56 6.99
CA ALA A 190 -4.85 -5.79 5.85
C ALA A 190 -3.53 -6.46 6.27
N PHE A 191 -2.92 -5.97 7.37
CA PHE A 191 -1.65 -6.49 7.87
C PHE A 191 -1.77 -7.85 8.56
N SER A 192 -2.88 -8.14 9.23
CA SER A 192 -3.09 -9.46 9.86
C SER A 192 -3.44 -10.57 8.87
N THR A 193 -3.81 -10.21 7.63
CA THR A 193 -4.31 -11.16 6.61
C THR A 193 -3.32 -11.49 5.50
N PHE A 194 -2.03 -11.14 5.63
CA PHE A 194 -1.00 -11.52 4.65
C PHE A 194 -0.78 -13.04 4.58
N LYS A 195 -0.86 -13.73 5.73
CA LYS A 195 -0.66 -15.18 5.82
C LYS A 195 -1.96 -15.96 5.72
N SER A 196 -3.00 -15.52 6.43
CA SER A 196 -4.33 -16.13 6.39
C SER A 196 -5.42 -15.10 6.64
N TYR A 197 -6.53 -15.21 5.90
CA TYR A 197 -7.64 -14.26 5.97
C TYR A 197 -8.41 -14.32 7.30
N GLU A 198 -8.43 -15.49 7.95
CA GLU A 198 -9.19 -15.73 9.18
C GLU A 198 -8.70 -14.94 10.39
N ASN A 199 -7.43 -14.50 10.38
CA ASN A 199 -6.86 -13.68 11.44
C ASN A 199 -7.36 -12.22 11.40
N GLY A 200 -7.95 -11.81 10.29
CA GLY A 200 -8.45 -10.45 10.06
C GLY A 200 -9.43 -9.97 11.14
N PRO A 201 -10.61 -10.62 11.27
CA PRO A 201 -11.63 -10.22 12.24
C PRO A 201 -11.12 -10.22 13.68
N THR A 202 -10.36 -11.23 14.09
CA THR A 202 -9.79 -11.33 15.44
C THR A 202 -8.84 -10.18 15.74
N ALA A 203 -7.94 -9.83 14.81
CA ALA A 203 -7.02 -8.71 14.99
C ALA A 203 -7.75 -7.36 15.13
N VAL A 204 -8.80 -7.14 14.32
CA VAL A 204 -9.63 -5.94 14.43
C VAL A 204 -10.39 -5.91 15.77
N GLY A 205 -10.90 -7.05 16.23
CA GLY A 205 -11.54 -7.17 17.54
C GLY A 205 -10.60 -6.80 18.69
N ILE A 206 -9.36 -7.31 18.67
CA ILE A 206 -8.32 -6.96 19.64
C ILE A 206 -8.02 -5.45 19.60
N PHE A 207 -7.87 -4.87 18.40
CA PHE A 207 -7.64 -3.43 18.24
C PHE A 207 -8.74 -2.58 18.91
N TRP A 208 -10.01 -2.92 18.69
CA TRP A 208 -11.13 -2.21 19.32
C TRP A 208 -11.20 -2.45 20.83
N LEU A 209 -10.93 -3.66 21.30
CA LEU A 209 -10.87 -3.98 22.73
C LEU A 209 -9.80 -3.13 23.44
N LEU A 210 -8.62 -2.98 22.84
CA LEU A 210 -7.57 -2.11 23.35
C LEU A 210 -8.00 -0.64 23.37
N CYS A 211 -8.64 -0.15 22.29
CA CYS A 211 -9.17 1.21 22.25
C CYS A 211 -10.19 1.48 23.36
N PHE A 212 -11.13 0.55 23.58
CA PHE A 212 -12.13 0.66 24.65
C PHE A 212 -11.52 0.55 26.05
N ALA A 213 -10.54 -0.33 26.25
CA ALA A 213 -9.82 -0.46 27.52
C ALA A 213 -9.09 0.85 27.87
N ILE A 214 -8.37 1.44 26.92
CA ILE A 214 -7.71 2.74 27.09
C ILE A 214 -8.74 3.83 27.42
N TRP A 215 -9.87 3.84 26.73
CA TRP A 215 -10.95 4.79 26.99
C TRP A 215 -11.53 4.65 28.40
N GLY A 216 -11.80 3.42 28.84
CA GLY A 216 -12.28 3.11 30.18
C GLY A 216 -11.29 3.53 31.27
N LEU A 217 -10.01 3.18 31.11
CA LEU A 217 -8.94 3.60 32.02
C LEU A 217 -8.85 5.12 32.13
N ALA A 218 -8.85 5.83 31.00
CA ALA A 218 -8.77 7.28 31.02
C ALA A 218 -9.96 7.93 31.74
N ARG A 219 -11.17 7.38 31.58
CA ARG A 219 -12.36 7.85 32.32
C ARG A 219 -12.21 7.66 33.83
N LEU A 220 -11.63 6.53 34.27
CA LEU A 220 -11.34 6.27 35.68
C LEU A 220 -10.30 7.27 36.23
N PHE A 221 -9.17 7.43 35.55
CA PHE A 221 -8.10 8.36 35.96
C PHE A 221 -8.52 9.83 35.96
N ARG A 222 -9.56 10.19 35.19
CA ARG A 222 -10.04 11.57 35.07
C ARG A 222 -11.20 11.95 35.96
N ARG A 223 -11.80 11.01 36.69
CA ARG A 223 -13.01 11.27 37.49
C ARG A 223 -12.87 12.48 38.43
N ASN A 224 -11.63 12.80 38.87
CA ASN A 224 -11.32 13.91 39.78
C ASN A 224 -10.17 14.84 39.31
N ARG A 225 -9.87 14.94 38.00
CA ARG A 225 -8.78 15.82 37.50
C ARG A 225 -9.31 17.01 36.69
N ALA A 226 -8.83 18.20 37.04
CA ALA A 226 -9.04 19.41 36.23
C ALA A 226 -8.34 19.30 34.86
N THR A 227 -8.87 19.99 33.85
CA THR A 227 -8.22 20.09 32.54
C THR A 227 -6.93 20.88 32.65
N ALA A 228 -5.82 20.28 32.19
CA ALA A 228 -4.57 21.01 32.08
C ALA A 228 -4.68 22.05 30.95
N ASN A 229 -4.61 23.33 31.31
CA ASN A 229 -4.41 24.43 30.36
C ASN A 229 -2.92 24.76 30.35
N ASP A 230 -2.29 24.70 29.17
CA ASP A 230 -0.89 25.10 29.03
C ASP A 230 -0.78 26.63 29.17
N THR A 231 0.18 27.12 29.96
CA THR A 231 0.61 28.52 29.88
C THR A 231 1.34 28.77 28.55
N PRO A 232 1.21 29.96 27.92
CA PRO A 232 1.65 30.18 26.53
C PRO A 232 3.18 30.19 26.31
N GLU A 233 3.98 30.10 27.38
CA GLU A 233 5.37 30.56 27.43
C GLU A 233 6.42 29.42 27.51
N LEU A 234 6.18 28.27 26.87
CA LEU A 234 7.26 27.30 26.68
C LEU A 234 7.35 26.78 25.23
N ALA A 235 8.49 27.16 24.64
CA ALA A 235 9.20 26.56 23.50
C ALA A 235 8.65 26.81 22.08
N LYS A 236 8.79 28.05 21.60
CA LYS A 236 8.54 28.42 20.18
C LYS A 236 9.53 27.74 19.21
N GLY A 237 10.77 27.46 19.65
CA GLY A 237 11.82 26.79 18.85
C GLY A 237 11.66 25.27 18.77
N TRP A 238 11.45 24.60 19.91
CA TRP A 238 11.28 23.14 19.98
C TRP A 238 10.09 22.63 19.16
N LYS A 239 8.98 23.37 19.16
CA LYS A 239 7.75 22.98 18.44
C LYS A 239 7.91 23.00 16.92
N ARG A 240 8.72 23.92 16.37
CA ARG A 240 9.06 23.94 14.93
C ARG A 240 9.97 22.79 14.55
N GLY A 241 11.00 22.52 15.35
CA GLY A 241 11.88 21.37 15.17
C GLY A 241 11.13 20.04 15.22
N LEU A 242 10.22 19.87 16.19
CA LEU A 242 9.38 18.68 16.32
C LEU A 242 8.42 18.50 15.14
N ALA A 243 7.82 19.58 14.63
CA ALA A 243 6.94 19.52 13.46
C ALA A 243 7.70 19.09 12.20
N VAL A 244 8.89 19.67 11.95
CA VAL A 244 9.76 19.27 10.84
C VAL A 244 10.24 17.82 10.99
N ALA A 245 10.63 17.41 12.20
CA ALA A 245 11.04 16.03 12.48
C ALA A 245 9.89 15.04 12.25
N THR A 246 8.66 15.40 12.62
CA THR A 246 7.47 14.56 12.41
C THR A 246 7.14 14.43 10.92
N ALA A 247 7.15 15.55 10.19
CA ALA A 247 6.96 15.54 8.73
C ALA A 247 8.06 14.74 8.03
N GLY A 248 9.32 14.90 8.45
CA GLY A 248 10.46 14.12 7.99
C GLY A 248 10.32 12.62 8.28
N ALA A 249 9.83 12.24 9.46
CA ALA A 249 9.58 10.85 9.81
C ALA A 249 8.45 10.23 8.97
N ILE A 250 7.37 10.97 8.71
CA ILE A 250 6.29 10.52 7.81
C ILE A 250 6.80 10.36 6.38
N ALA A 251 7.56 11.33 5.87
CA ALA A 251 8.15 11.26 4.54
C ALA A 251 9.15 10.09 4.44
N ALA A 252 10.04 9.93 5.40
CA ALA A 252 11.01 8.84 5.42
C ALA A 252 10.34 7.47 5.52
N PHE A 253 9.35 7.30 6.40
CA PHE A 253 8.58 6.06 6.50
C PHE A 253 7.78 5.79 5.24
N GLY A 254 7.11 6.80 4.68
CA GLY A 254 6.37 6.69 3.43
C GLY A 254 7.27 6.27 2.27
N LEU A 255 8.39 6.98 2.08
CA LEU A 255 9.35 6.71 1.01
C LEU A 255 10.08 5.37 1.20
N TYR A 256 10.34 4.92 2.42
CA TYR A 256 11.02 3.65 2.68
C TYR A 256 10.06 2.45 2.76
N GLY A 257 8.80 2.68 3.11
CA GLY A 257 7.79 1.64 3.36
C GLY A 257 7.64 0.61 2.24
N PRO A 258 7.43 1.03 0.97
CA PRO A 258 7.33 0.10 -0.15
C PRO A 258 8.59 -0.77 -0.32
N TYR A 259 9.79 -0.19 -0.17
CA TYR A 259 11.04 -0.94 -0.20
C TYR A 259 11.15 -1.90 1.00
N ALA A 260 10.85 -1.44 2.21
CA ALA A 260 10.92 -2.26 3.42
C ALA A 260 9.98 -3.47 3.35
N MET A 261 8.79 -3.28 2.78
CA MET A 261 7.76 -4.31 2.73
C MET A 261 7.88 -5.22 1.51
N PHE A 262 8.23 -4.67 0.34
CA PHE A 262 8.17 -5.40 -0.93
C PHE A 262 9.50 -5.42 -1.70
N ARG A 263 10.58 -4.80 -1.17
CA ARG A 263 11.89 -4.63 -1.83
C ARG A 263 11.81 -4.07 -3.26
N VAL A 264 10.74 -3.36 -3.57
CA VAL A 264 10.60 -2.62 -4.83
C VAL A 264 11.44 -1.36 -4.77
N SER A 265 11.94 -0.92 -5.93
CA SER A 265 12.72 0.33 -6.09
C SER A 265 11.96 1.23 -7.07
N PRO A 266 11.99 2.56 -6.89
CA PRO A 266 11.43 3.49 -7.86
C PRO A 266 12.24 3.56 -9.17
N PHE A 267 13.42 2.93 -9.22
CA PHE A 267 14.33 2.92 -10.36
C PHE A 267 14.64 1.51 -10.83
N GLU A 268 14.86 1.38 -12.14
CA GLU A 268 15.28 0.14 -12.79
C GLU A 268 16.72 -0.24 -12.38
N LYS A 269 17.01 -1.55 -12.36
CA LYS A 269 18.38 -2.06 -12.27
C LYS A 269 19.01 -2.11 -13.69
N PRO A 270 20.32 -1.96 -13.85
CA PRO A 270 20.91 -1.70 -15.17
C PRO A 270 21.10 -2.95 -16.06
N VAL A 271 20.96 -4.18 -15.56
CA VAL A 271 21.31 -5.38 -16.34
C VAL A 271 20.11 -5.95 -17.08
N ASN A 272 19.96 -5.55 -18.34
CA ASN A 272 18.89 -5.99 -19.24
C ASN A 272 19.38 -7.04 -20.25
N VAL A 273 18.57 -8.08 -20.47
CA VAL A 273 18.75 -9.04 -21.57
C VAL A 273 18.04 -8.49 -22.81
N ALA A 274 18.73 -8.26 -23.92
CA ALA A 274 18.10 -7.65 -25.10
C ALA A 274 17.17 -8.62 -25.87
N ALA A 275 16.04 -8.12 -26.39
CA ALA A 275 15.23 -8.76 -27.43
C ALA A 275 14.50 -7.72 -28.30
N ALA A 276 13.79 -8.18 -29.34
CA ALA A 276 12.92 -7.32 -30.15
C ALA A 276 11.88 -6.59 -29.28
N ALA A 277 11.46 -5.40 -29.74
CA ALA A 277 10.45 -4.58 -29.06
C ALA A 277 9.14 -5.38 -28.84
N GLY A 278 8.53 -5.21 -27.67
CA GLY A 278 7.30 -5.92 -27.28
C GLY A 278 7.47 -7.38 -26.82
N VAL A 279 8.67 -7.96 -26.89
CA VAL A 279 8.92 -9.32 -26.38
C VAL A 279 9.20 -9.27 -24.88
N THR A 280 8.29 -9.80 -24.08
CA THR A 280 8.34 -9.76 -22.60
C THR A 280 8.30 -11.14 -21.94
N SER A 281 8.36 -12.23 -22.71
CA SER A 281 8.43 -13.60 -22.18
C SER A 281 9.27 -14.49 -23.07
N HIS A 282 9.62 -15.70 -22.61
CA HIS A 282 10.34 -16.66 -23.43
C HIS A 282 9.54 -17.04 -24.68
N ALA A 283 10.16 -16.88 -25.85
CA ALA A 283 9.65 -17.37 -27.13
C ALA A 283 10.05 -18.83 -27.39
N ALA A 284 11.04 -19.34 -26.64
CA ALA A 284 11.46 -20.74 -26.69
C ALA A 284 10.31 -21.66 -26.22
N PRO A 285 10.20 -22.88 -26.79
CA PRO A 285 9.20 -23.84 -26.36
C PRO A 285 9.29 -24.09 -24.85
N ALA A 286 8.15 -23.99 -24.16
CA ALA A 286 8.09 -24.33 -22.74
C ALA A 286 8.43 -25.81 -22.57
N LYS A 287 9.17 -26.15 -21.49
CA LYS A 287 9.43 -27.55 -21.17
C LYS A 287 8.10 -28.25 -20.83
N THR A 288 7.79 -29.32 -21.55
CA THR A 288 6.62 -30.16 -21.26
C THR A 288 6.94 -31.05 -20.06
N GLU A 289 6.20 -30.87 -18.98
CA GLU A 289 6.28 -31.71 -17.78
C GLU A 289 4.89 -32.34 -17.56
N ILE A 290 4.86 -33.62 -17.18
CA ILE A 290 3.62 -34.28 -16.78
C ILE A 290 3.29 -33.77 -15.38
N VAL A 291 2.37 -32.82 -15.28
CA VAL A 291 1.91 -32.33 -13.98
C VAL A 291 0.62 -33.04 -13.60
N GLN A 292 0.60 -33.61 -12.40
CA GLN A 292 -0.57 -34.29 -11.86
C GLN A 292 -1.74 -33.30 -11.66
N PRO A 293 -2.99 -33.80 -11.65
CA PRO A 293 -4.16 -32.99 -11.31
C PRO A 293 -3.98 -32.24 -9.99
N GLU A 294 -4.55 -31.05 -9.92
CA GLU A 294 -4.41 -30.21 -8.73
C GLU A 294 -5.07 -30.88 -7.50
N THR A 295 -4.30 -30.99 -6.41
CA THR A 295 -4.79 -31.53 -5.14
C THR A 295 -5.55 -30.48 -4.32
N ASP A 296 -6.30 -30.89 -3.30
CA ASP A 296 -6.96 -29.94 -2.38
C ASP A 296 -5.96 -29.05 -1.65
N PHE A 297 -4.82 -29.62 -1.23
CA PHE A 297 -3.75 -28.85 -0.63
C PHE A 297 -3.17 -27.81 -1.60
N GLU A 298 -2.98 -28.17 -2.87
CA GLU A 298 -2.52 -27.22 -3.89
C GLU A 298 -3.55 -26.12 -4.17
N ARG A 299 -4.85 -26.42 -4.17
CA ARG A 299 -5.92 -25.40 -4.23
C ARG A 299 -5.84 -24.42 -3.07
N GLN A 300 -5.64 -24.93 -1.84
CA GLN A 300 -5.45 -24.08 -0.66
C GLN A 300 -4.19 -23.22 -0.79
N VAL A 301 -3.05 -23.82 -1.17
CA VAL A 301 -1.78 -23.11 -1.37
C VAL A 301 -1.91 -22.04 -2.46
N ARG A 302 -2.68 -22.30 -3.51
CA ARG A 302 -2.99 -21.32 -4.55
C ARG A 302 -3.70 -20.10 -3.97
N ALA A 303 -4.78 -20.33 -3.23
CA ALA A 303 -5.63 -19.29 -2.65
C ALA A 303 -4.92 -18.47 -1.55
N GLU A 304 -3.96 -19.07 -0.83
CA GLU A 304 -3.32 -18.43 0.32
C GLU A 304 -1.94 -17.86 0.01
N THR A 305 -1.13 -18.55 -0.81
CA THR A 305 0.28 -18.18 -1.06
C THR A 305 0.60 -17.90 -2.52
N PHE A 306 0.23 -18.76 -3.46
CA PHE A 306 0.60 -18.55 -4.88
C PHE A 306 0.01 -17.25 -5.44
N LYS A 307 -1.17 -16.82 -4.95
CA LYS A 307 -1.78 -15.54 -5.32
C LYS A 307 -0.82 -14.35 -5.18
N TRP A 308 0.10 -14.38 -4.22
CA TRP A 308 1.06 -13.29 -4.01
C TRP A 308 2.13 -13.23 -5.10
N CYS A 309 2.48 -14.36 -5.73
CA CYS A 309 3.38 -14.38 -6.89
C CYS A 309 2.79 -13.55 -8.04
N THR A 310 1.47 -13.58 -8.20
CA THR A 310 0.79 -12.80 -9.23
C THR A 310 0.93 -11.29 -8.99
N PHE A 311 1.18 -10.82 -7.76
CA PHE A 311 1.37 -9.40 -7.47
C PHE A 311 2.53 -8.81 -8.28
N CYS A 312 3.65 -9.53 -8.33
CA CYS A 312 4.87 -9.10 -9.01
C CYS A 312 5.01 -9.67 -10.42
N HIS A 313 4.34 -10.78 -10.75
CA HIS A 313 4.56 -11.50 -12.00
C HIS A 313 3.30 -11.66 -12.85
N SER A 314 3.45 -11.43 -14.16
CA SER A 314 2.50 -11.94 -15.14
C SER A 314 2.78 -13.43 -15.37
N MET A 315 1.72 -14.19 -15.66
CA MET A 315 1.80 -15.61 -15.96
C MET A 315 1.38 -15.92 -17.41
N LYS A 316 0.94 -14.91 -18.18
CA LYS A 316 0.38 -15.08 -19.54
C LYS A 316 1.48 -15.01 -20.59
N LYS A 317 1.39 -15.85 -21.64
CA LYS A 317 2.25 -15.76 -22.82
C LYS A 317 2.24 -14.35 -23.41
N GLY A 318 3.41 -13.73 -23.59
CA GLY A 318 3.53 -12.36 -24.10
C GLY A 318 3.01 -11.27 -23.17
N GLY A 319 2.64 -11.58 -21.93
CA GLY A 319 2.20 -10.57 -20.96
C GLY A 319 3.35 -9.68 -20.47
N ALA A 320 3.04 -8.48 -19.99
CA ALA A 320 4.04 -7.51 -19.55
C ALA A 320 4.90 -7.98 -18.36
N HIS A 321 6.12 -7.44 -18.27
CA HIS A 321 6.86 -7.41 -17.00
C HIS A 321 6.18 -6.46 -16.03
N MET A 322 6.17 -6.82 -14.74
CA MET A 322 5.71 -5.91 -13.69
C MET A 322 6.90 -5.63 -12.76
N ALA A 323 6.70 -5.73 -11.44
CA ALA A 323 7.79 -5.67 -10.48
C ALA A 323 8.80 -6.83 -10.64
N GLY A 324 8.32 -7.99 -11.11
CA GLY A 324 9.12 -9.15 -11.51
C GLY A 324 8.97 -9.48 -13.00
N PRO A 325 9.81 -10.40 -13.53
CA PRO A 325 9.71 -10.85 -14.92
C PRO A 325 8.40 -11.58 -15.17
N ASN A 326 8.02 -11.74 -16.44
CA ASN A 326 6.93 -12.65 -16.78
C ASN A 326 7.40 -14.09 -16.51
N LEU A 327 6.57 -14.91 -15.87
CA LEU A 327 6.91 -16.30 -15.52
C LEU A 327 6.39 -17.32 -16.54
N TYR A 328 5.70 -16.90 -17.60
CA TYR A 328 5.29 -17.81 -18.67
C TYR A 328 6.50 -18.54 -19.27
N GLY A 329 6.45 -19.88 -19.24
CA GLY A 329 7.50 -20.75 -19.77
C GLY A 329 8.82 -20.73 -19.00
N ILE A 330 8.86 -20.22 -17.77
CA ILE A 330 10.10 -20.01 -17.01
C ILE A 330 10.75 -21.31 -16.52
N TYR A 331 9.95 -22.35 -16.27
CA TYR A 331 10.46 -23.62 -15.73
C TYR A 331 11.41 -24.30 -16.73
N GLY A 332 12.58 -24.70 -16.24
CA GLY A 332 13.67 -25.29 -17.01
C GLY A 332 14.54 -24.27 -17.77
N GLN A 333 14.19 -22.98 -17.77
CA GLN A 333 14.99 -21.94 -18.42
C GLN A 333 16.21 -21.56 -17.59
N THR A 334 17.25 -21.06 -18.25
CA THR A 334 18.42 -20.50 -17.56
C THR A 334 18.01 -19.27 -16.74
N ILE A 335 18.52 -19.18 -15.52
CA ILE A 335 18.20 -18.09 -14.59
C ILE A 335 18.62 -16.75 -15.20
N ALA A 336 17.82 -15.70 -14.95
CA ALA A 336 18.10 -14.33 -15.40
C ALA A 336 18.22 -14.15 -16.93
N THR A 337 17.42 -14.89 -17.71
CA THR A 337 17.44 -14.82 -19.19
C THR A 337 16.13 -14.37 -19.81
N VAL A 338 15.12 -13.97 -19.01
CA VAL A 338 13.90 -13.39 -19.58
C VAL A 338 14.26 -12.10 -20.29
N PRO A 339 13.93 -11.98 -21.59
CA PRO A 339 14.29 -10.78 -22.34
C PRO A 339 13.61 -9.53 -21.79
N ASN A 340 14.24 -8.37 -21.98
CA ASN A 340 13.76 -7.05 -21.63
C ASN A 340 13.37 -6.86 -20.14
N PHE A 341 13.86 -7.73 -19.25
CA PHE A 341 13.73 -7.58 -17.81
C PHE A 341 15.07 -7.25 -17.14
N PRO A 342 15.13 -6.21 -16.27
CA PRO A 342 16.35 -5.86 -15.55
C PRO A 342 16.59 -6.75 -14.34
N TYR A 343 17.54 -7.68 -14.45
CA TYR A 343 17.92 -8.56 -13.36
C TYR A 343 18.95 -7.93 -12.42
N GLY A 344 18.99 -8.42 -11.17
CA GLY A 344 20.07 -8.11 -10.24
C GLY A 344 21.31 -8.98 -10.49
N ASP A 345 22.49 -8.44 -10.16
CA ASP A 345 23.79 -9.06 -10.45
C ASP A 345 23.91 -10.49 -9.91
N ALA A 346 23.37 -10.77 -8.72
CA ALA A 346 23.41 -12.11 -8.13
C ALA A 346 22.65 -13.16 -8.98
N LEU A 347 21.48 -12.82 -9.49
CA LEU A 347 20.72 -13.71 -10.38
C LEU A 347 21.40 -13.85 -11.74
N VAL A 348 21.96 -12.76 -12.27
CA VAL A 348 22.74 -12.78 -13.52
C VAL A 348 23.98 -13.68 -13.37
N ALA A 349 24.68 -13.61 -12.25
CA ALA A 349 25.84 -14.46 -11.98
C ALA A 349 25.47 -15.95 -11.90
N ARG A 350 24.31 -16.28 -11.31
CA ARG A 350 23.74 -17.65 -11.34
C ARG A 350 23.46 -18.11 -12.77
N GLY A 351 22.80 -17.26 -13.57
CA GLY A 351 22.52 -17.52 -14.98
C GLY A 351 23.79 -17.78 -15.81
N LYS A 352 24.84 -16.97 -15.60
CA LYS A 352 26.15 -17.13 -16.26
C LYS A 352 26.85 -18.45 -15.93
N ARG A 353 26.53 -19.07 -14.79
CA ARG A 353 27.00 -20.43 -14.45
C ARG A 353 26.17 -21.55 -15.09
N GLY A 354 25.16 -21.21 -15.89
CA GLY A 354 24.29 -22.18 -16.56
C GLY A 354 23.20 -22.75 -15.66
N GLU A 355 22.99 -22.19 -14.47
CA GLU A 355 21.94 -22.65 -13.55
C GLU A 355 20.55 -22.42 -14.15
N LYS A 356 19.65 -23.38 -13.95
CA LYS A 356 18.29 -23.38 -14.52
C LYS A 356 17.24 -23.29 -13.42
N TRP A 357 16.04 -22.84 -13.79
CA TRP A 357 14.86 -22.89 -12.94
C TRP A 357 14.29 -24.30 -12.86
N ASP A 358 14.92 -25.16 -12.07
CA ASP A 358 14.42 -26.51 -11.73
C ASP A 358 13.79 -26.54 -10.33
N ASP A 359 13.33 -27.72 -9.90
CA ASP A 359 12.71 -27.92 -8.59
C ASP A 359 13.64 -27.51 -7.43
N ALA A 360 14.95 -27.80 -7.52
CA ALA A 360 15.91 -27.49 -6.47
C ALA A 360 16.18 -25.98 -6.38
N ALA A 361 16.37 -25.33 -7.53
CA ALA A 361 16.59 -23.89 -7.60
C ALA A 361 15.36 -23.10 -7.12
N LEU A 362 14.16 -23.53 -7.53
CA LEU A 362 12.91 -22.91 -7.09
C LEU A 362 12.65 -23.17 -5.60
N ASP A 363 12.90 -24.38 -5.09
CA ASP A 363 12.78 -24.67 -3.65
C ASP A 363 13.70 -23.77 -2.82
N ALA A 364 14.97 -23.64 -3.23
CA ALA A 364 15.95 -22.80 -2.54
C ALA A 364 15.58 -21.31 -2.59
N LEU A 365 15.15 -20.80 -3.75
CA LEU A 365 14.66 -19.42 -3.88
C LEU A 365 13.45 -19.19 -2.98
N LEU A 366 12.48 -20.12 -2.96
CA LEU A 366 11.24 -19.97 -2.20
C LEU A 366 11.46 -20.07 -0.69
N ALA A 367 12.45 -20.86 -0.26
CA ALA A 367 12.82 -21.01 1.14
C ALA A 367 13.50 -19.75 1.69
N ASP A 368 14.42 -19.17 0.92
CA ASP A 368 15.16 -17.95 1.30
C ASP A 368 15.75 -17.25 0.07
N PRO A 369 15.04 -16.23 -0.47
CA PRO A 369 15.53 -15.49 -1.63
C PRO A 369 16.87 -14.79 -1.40
N ASP A 370 17.09 -14.26 -0.18
CA ASP A 370 18.30 -13.53 0.17
C ASP A 370 19.52 -14.47 0.23
N LYS A 371 19.33 -15.69 0.73
CA LYS A 371 20.37 -16.73 0.70
C LYS A 371 20.61 -17.25 -0.72
N PHE A 372 19.56 -17.41 -1.52
CA PHE A 372 19.67 -17.92 -2.89
C PHE A 372 20.36 -16.93 -3.84
N ALA A 373 20.05 -15.64 -3.72
CA ALA A 373 20.62 -14.56 -4.51
C ALA A 373 20.75 -13.29 -3.65
N PRO A 374 21.92 -13.07 -3.00
CA PRO A 374 22.13 -11.92 -2.11
C PRO A 374 21.81 -10.58 -2.78
N GLY A 375 21.01 -9.74 -2.12
CA GLY A 375 20.58 -8.44 -2.66
C GLY A 375 19.51 -8.53 -3.76
N THR A 376 18.85 -9.68 -3.89
CA THR A 376 17.73 -9.84 -4.82
C THR A 376 16.56 -8.94 -4.45
N THR A 377 15.87 -8.42 -5.46
CA THR A 377 14.59 -7.71 -5.33
C THR A 377 13.40 -8.65 -5.57
N MET A 378 13.66 -9.90 -5.96
CA MET A 378 12.64 -10.95 -6.08
C MET A 378 12.33 -11.57 -4.71
N VAL A 379 11.70 -10.79 -3.85
CA VAL A 379 11.17 -11.28 -2.57
C VAL A 379 9.76 -11.83 -2.72
N ILE A 380 9.35 -12.66 -1.76
CA ILE A 380 7.97 -13.13 -1.66
C ILE A 380 7.23 -12.16 -0.74
N SER A 381 6.26 -11.42 -1.27
CA SER A 381 5.56 -10.35 -0.52
C SER A 381 4.87 -10.81 0.77
N SER A 382 4.56 -12.10 0.90
CA SER A 382 4.00 -12.71 2.12
C SER A 382 5.06 -13.24 3.11
N GLY A 383 6.35 -13.07 2.79
CA GLY A 383 7.50 -13.63 3.49
C GLY A 383 7.97 -14.98 2.92
N ASN A 384 9.13 -15.43 3.39
CA ASN A 384 9.76 -16.70 3.02
C ASN A 384 8.82 -17.90 3.28
N ILE A 385 8.83 -18.89 2.38
CA ILE A 385 7.97 -20.07 2.50
C ILE A 385 8.76 -21.19 3.19
N THR A 386 8.68 -21.23 4.51
CA THR A 386 9.47 -22.16 5.33
C THR A 386 8.99 -23.61 5.23
N ASP A 387 7.70 -23.83 4.98
CA ASP A 387 7.11 -25.17 4.80
C ASP A 387 7.49 -25.79 3.43
N PRO A 388 8.26 -26.90 3.41
CA PRO A 388 8.65 -27.58 2.17
C PRO A 388 7.47 -28.11 1.35
N ALA A 389 6.38 -28.56 2.00
CA ALA A 389 5.22 -29.07 1.30
C ALA A 389 4.53 -27.96 0.50
N ARG A 390 4.40 -26.76 1.11
CA ARG A 390 3.87 -25.57 0.45
C ARG A 390 4.78 -25.08 -0.69
N ARG A 391 6.11 -25.13 -0.54
CA ARG A 391 7.04 -24.81 -1.65
C ARG A 391 6.86 -25.75 -2.83
N LYS A 392 6.80 -27.06 -2.58
CA LYS A 392 6.54 -28.06 -3.63
C LYS A 392 5.21 -27.80 -4.35
N ALA A 393 4.15 -27.49 -3.60
CA ALA A 393 2.85 -27.14 -4.17
C ALA A 393 2.91 -25.88 -5.05
N ILE A 394 3.62 -24.83 -4.64
CA ILE A 394 3.86 -23.61 -5.44
C ILE A 394 4.55 -23.96 -6.76
N ILE A 395 5.57 -24.81 -6.73
CA ILE A 395 6.31 -25.21 -7.93
C ILE A 395 5.41 -25.99 -8.89
N ASN A 396 4.59 -26.91 -8.37
CA ASN A 396 3.61 -27.63 -9.19
C ASN A 396 2.56 -26.71 -9.81
N ILE A 397 2.05 -25.73 -9.06
CA ILE A 397 1.13 -24.71 -9.57
C ILE A 397 1.82 -23.91 -10.68
N LEU A 398 3.04 -23.43 -10.46
CA LEU A 398 3.81 -22.69 -11.48
C LEU A 398 3.93 -23.51 -12.79
N LYS A 399 4.31 -24.78 -12.69
CA LYS A 399 4.42 -25.69 -13.85
C LYS A 399 3.10 -25.82 -14.61
N ARG A 400 1.96 -25.94 -13.91
CA ARG A 400 0.63 -26.02 -14.55
C ARG A 400 0.20 -24.71 -15.20
N GLU A 401 0.42 -23.58 -14.54
CA GLU A 401 -0.05 -22.27 -14.98
C GLU A 401 0.78 -21.68 -16.12
N THR A 402 2.07 -22.04 -16.18
CA THR A 402 3.03 -21.37 -17.06
C THR A 402 3.77 -22.32 -18.01
N GLY A 403 3.64 -23.63 -17.82
CA GLY A 403 4.27 -24.63 -18.66
C GLY A 403 3.50 -24.91 -19.96
N ALA A 404 3.98 -25.88 -20.74
CA ALA A 404 3.36 -26.26 -22.01
C ALA A 404 1.91 -26.78 -21.85
N ALA A 405 1.56 -27.30 -20.67
CA ALA A 405 0.22 -27.78 -20.32
C ALA A 405 -0.81 -26.67 -20.05
N ALA A 406 -0.39 -25.40 -19.99
CA ALA A 406 -1.26 -24.23 -19.81
C ALA A 406 -1.95 -23.75 -21.11
N GLN A 407 -1.87 -24.54 -22.19
CA GLN A 407 -2.39 -24.21 -23.52
C GLN A 407 -3.86 -24.56 -23.67
#